data_AF-A0A143PIZ7-F1
#
_entry.id   AF-A0A143PIZ7-F1
#
_cell.length_a   1.000
_cell.length_b   1.000
_cell.length_c   1.000
_cell.angle_alpha   90.00
_cell.angle_beta   90.00
_cell.angle_gamma   90.00
#
_symmetry.space_group_name_H-M   'P 1'
#
loop_
_entity.id
_entity.type
_entity.pdbx_description
1 polymer ?
#
loop_
_entity_poly.entity_id
_entity_poly.type
_entity_poly.pdbx_seq_one_letter_code
_entity_poly.pdbx_strand_id
1 'polypeptide(L)'
;MSSYIAGADGALTTVGASVPTTQTAACWVVVMPNGRFAYTTIAGSASISAYAIGFDAEITLVQANGRAGETGAGPGDIAITGNGRFLYTLNNGSHTIGAFEVQGDGAIRPIPTGATTPTGANGLAAR
;
A
#
# COMPACT_ATOMS: atom_id res chain seq x y z
N MET A 1 -1.46 11.26 -0.18
CA MET A 1 -2.34 10.59 0.80
C MET A 1 -2.80 11.61 1.80
N SER A 2 -4.10 11.72 2.03
CA SER A 2 -4.71 12.60 3.04
C SER A 2 -5.49 11.75 4.03
N SER A 3 -5.57 12.20 5.27
CA SER A 3 -6.35 11.56 6.34
C SER A 3 -7.51 12.42 6.80
N TYR A 4 -8.54 11.74 7.29
CA TYR A 4 -9.76 12.34 7.82
C TYR A 4 -10.16 11.60 9.09
N ILE A 5 -10.70 12.32 10.06
CA ILE A 5 -11.36 11.75 11.23
C ILE A 5 -12.87 11.75 10.96
N ALA A 6 -13.51 10.61 11.18
CA ALA A 6 -14.96 10.48 11.11
C ALA A 6 -15.60 10.74 12.48
N GLY A 7 -16.55 11.68 12.54
CA GLY A 7 -17.42 11.91 13.67
C GLY A 7 -18.47 10.80 13.83
N ALA A 8 -19.07 10.72 15.01
CA ALA A 8 -20.13 9.75 15.29
C ALA A 8 -21.40 9.96 14.45
N ASP A 9 -21.58 11.17 13.91
CA ASP A 9 -22.62 11.57 12.97
C ASP A 9 -22.25 11.28 11.49
N GLY A 10 -21.06 10.73 11.24
CA GLY A 10 -20.55 10.46 9.90
C GLY A 10 -19.90 11.67 9.22
N ALA A 11 -19.81 12.83 9.88
CA ALA A 11 -19.09 13.97 9.35
C ALA A 11 -17.58 13.67 9.27
N LEU A 12 -16.92 14.15 8.21
CA LEU A 12 -15.47 13.98 8.05
C LEU A 12 -14.75 15.31 8.29
N THR A 13 -13.73 15.28 9.16
CA THR A 13 -12.84 16.40 9.38
C THR A 13 -11.48 16.07 8.81
N THR A 14 -10.96 16.91 7.91
CA THR A 14 -9.61 16.80 7.38
C THR A 14 -8.59 16.96 8.51
N VAL A 15 -7.65 16.02 8.62
CA VAL A 15 -6.55 16.11 9.60
C VAL A 15 -5.37 16.84 8.99
N GLY A 16 -4.93 16.41 7.82
CA GLY A 16 -3.75 16.94 7.15
C GLY A 16 -3.92 17.08 5.65
N ALA A 17 -3.07 17.92 5.05
CA ALA A 17 -2.95 18.05 3.61
C ALA A 17 -2.45 16.74 2.97
N SER A 18 -2.55 16.65 1.63
CA SER A 18 -2.07 15.47 0.92
C SER A 18 -0.55 15.34 1.01
N VAL A 19 -0.09 14.22 1.54
CA VAL A 19 1.31 13.79 1.54
C VAL A 19 1.61 13.07 0.21
N PRO A 20 2.38 13.66 -0.71
CA PRO A 20 2.62 13.06 -2.03
C PRO A 20 3.42 11.77 -1.92
N THR A 21 3.20 10.84 -2.86
CA THR A 21 4.04 9.64 -3.00
C THR A 21 5.42 9.99 -3.57
N THR A 22 5.58 11.17 -4.19
CA THR A 22 6.76 11.55 -5.01
C THR A 22 6.98 10.66 -6.25
N GLN A 23 5.98 9.83 -6.60
CA GLN A 23 6.01 8.86 -7.70
C GLN A 23 4.82 9.08 -8.65
N THR A 24 4.71 8.33 -9.75
CA THR A 24 3.71 8.56 -10.81
C THR A 24 2.57 7.53 -10.82
N ALA A 25 1.32 8.02 -10.85
CA ALA A 25 0.10 7.20 -10.91
C ALA A 25 -0.09 6.24 -9.71
N ALA A 26 -0.37 6.82 -8.54
CA ALA A 26 -0.86 6.04 -7.40
C ALA A 26 -2.22 5.39 -7.72
N CYS A 27 -2.40 4.12 -7.38
CA CYS A 27 -3.59 3.35 -7.73
C CYS A 27 -4.40 2.91 -6.51
N TRP A 28 -3.85 2.02 -5.69
CA TRP A 28 -4.58 1.39 -4.59
C TRP A 28 -3.86 1.58 -3.26
N VAL A 29 -4.61 1.65 -2.16
CA VAL A 29 -4.07 1.77 -0.80
C VAL A 29 -4.66 0.72 0.12
N VAL A 30 -3.82 0.17 0.99
CA VAL A 30 -4.24 -0.67 2.12
C VAL A 30 -3.65 -0.14 3.43
N VAL A 31 -4.43 -0.17 4.50
CA VAL A 31 -3.99 0.16 5.86
C VAL A 31 -3.69 -1.14 6.61
N MET A 32 -2.61 -1.18 7.37
CA MET A 32 -2.29 -2.34 8.21
C MET A 32 -3.39 -2.56 9.27
N PRO A 33 -3.64 -3.82 9.68
CA PRO A 33 -4.60 -4.13 10.75
C PRO A 33 -4.34 -3.40 12.07
N ASN A 34 -3.08 -3.05 12.36
CA ASN A 34 -2.70 -2.30 13.54
C ASN A 34 -2.93 -0.78 13.42
N GLY A 35 -3.34 -0.29 12.24
CA GLY A 35 -3.62 1.12 11.97
C GLY A 35 -2.40 2.05 11.88
N ARG A 36 -1.17 1.52 11.98
CA ARG A 36 0.05 2.34 12.10
C ARG A 36 0.74 2.65 10.78
N PHE A 37 0.45 1.88 9.73
CA PHE A 37 1.06 2.08 8.42
C PHE A 37 0.03 1.88 7.31
N ALA A 38 0.25 2.53 6.17
CA ALA A 38 -0.45 2.28 4.93
C ALA A 38 0.54 2.08 3.78
N TYR A 39 0.14 1.26 2.81
CA TYR A 39 0.91 0.97 1.61
C TYR A 39 0.09 1.32 0.39
N THR A 40 0.71 2.01 -0.57
CA THR A 40 0.07 2.43 -1.81
C THR A 40 0.83 1.88 -3.01
N THR A 41 0.13 1.23 -3.94
CA THR A 41 0.73 0.83 -5.23
C THR A 41 0.86 2.03 -6.14
N ILE A 42 1.99 2.08 -6.84
CA ILE A 42 2.29 3.12 -7.81
C ILE A 42 2.45 2.47 -9.19
N ALA A 43 1.37 2.49 -9.96
CA ALA A 43 1.29 1.78 -11.23
C ALA A 43 2.31 2.29 -12.25
N GLY A 44 2.50 3.61 -12.34
CA GLY A 44 3.40 4.24 -13.31
C GLY A 44 4.88 4.07 -13.01
N SER A 45 5.24 3.72 -11.77
CA SER A 45 6.63 3.55 -11.32
C SER A 45 6.98 2.11 -10.93
N ALA A 46 6.03 1.17 -11.07
CA ALA A 46 6.17 -0.23 -10.68
C ALA A 46 6.67 -0.41 -9.22
N SER A 47 6.16 0.41 -8.30
CA SER A 47 6.63 0.46 -6.91
C SER A 47 5.51 0.52 -5.88
N ILE A 48 5.88 0.42 -4.60
CA ILE A 48 5.02 0.68 -3.44
C ILE A 48 5.57 1.88 -2.69
N SER A 49 4.69 2.80 -2.27
CA SER A 49 4.99 3.81 -1.24
C SER A 49 4.46 3.35 0.12
N ALA A 50 5.21 3.60 1.19
CA ALA A 50 4.79 3.33 2.56
C ALA A 50 4.60 4.64 3.33
N TYR A 51 3.56 4.66 4.16
CA TYR A 51 3.18 5.79 4.99
C TYR A 51 3.05 5.35 6.45
N ALA A 52 3.58 6.14 7.38
CA ALA A 52 3.28 6.01 8.79
C ALA A 52 2.03 6.84 9.13
N ILE A 53 1.20 6.29 10.02
CA ILE A 53 -0.03 6.91 10.52
C ILE A 53 0.14 7.16 12.01
N GLY A 54 0.11 8.43 12.40
CA GLY A 54 0.17 8.87 13.79
C GLY A 54 -1.13 8.60 14.55
N PHE A 55 -1.06 8.64 15.88
CA PHE A 55 -2.25 8.51 16.74
C PHE A 55 -3.23 9.68 16.59
N ASP A 56 -2.72 10.83 16.15
CA ASP A 56 -3.46 12.01 15.73
C ASP A 56 -4.00 11.92 14.29
N ALA A 57 -3.82 10.76 13.64
CA ALA A 57 -4.12 10.51 12.24
C ALA A 57 -3.31 11.37 11.26
N GLU A 58 -2.21 12.01 11.69
CA GLU A 58 -1.26 12.59 10.74
C GLU A 58 -0.57 11.49 9.94
N ILE A 59 -0.29 11.78 8.67
CA ILE A 59 0.35 10.84 7.76
C ILE A 59 1.73 11.38 7.41
N THR A 60 2.73 10.51 7.40
CA THR A 60 4.08 10.83 6.93
C THR A 60 4.60 9.74 6.02
N LEU A 61 5.41 10.14 5.03
CA LEU A 61 6.03 9.19 4.10
C LEU A 61 7.21 8.50 4.80
N VAL A 62 7.27 7.16 4.77
CA VAL A 62 8.31 6.40 5.49
C VAL A 62 9.68 6.59 4.82
N GLN A 63 9.74 6.48 3.49
CA GLN A 63 10.94 6.79 2.71
C GLN A 63 10.78 8.12 1.97
N ALA A 64 11.75 9.02 2.07
CA ALA A 64 11.67 10.35 1.44
C ALA A 64 11.51 10.31 -0.09
N ASN A 65 11.99 9.25 -0.76
CA ASN A 65 11.81 9.05 -2.20
C ASN A 65 10.49 8.32 -2.56
N GLY A 66 9.67 8.00 -1.55
CA GLY A 66 8.40 7.29 -1.69
C GLY A 66 8.49 5.88 -2.27
N ARG A 67 9.66 5.25 -2.25
CA ARG A 67 9.87 3.93 -2.84
C ARG A 67 10.24 2.93 -1.74
N ALA A 68 9.20 2.29 -1.21
CA ALA A 68 9.29 1.30 -0.15
C ALA A 68 9.62 -0.11 -0.65
N GLY A 69 9.23 -0.42 -1.89
CA GLY A 69 9.51 -1.71 -2.50
C GLY A 69 9.23 -1.72 -4.00
N GLU A 70 9.84 -2.68 -4.68
CA GLU A 70 9.69 -2.91 -6.12
C GLU A 70 8.66 -3.99 -6.41
N THR A 71 7.87 -3.76 -7.44
CA THR A 71 6.82 -4.69 -7.89
C THR A 71 7.04 -5.11 -9.33
N GLY A 72 6.12 -5.91 -9.86
CA GLY A 72 6.00 -6.11 -11.31
C GLY A 72 5.39 -4.90 -12.01
N ALA A 73 5.16 -5.00 -13.32
CA ALA A 73 4.61 -3.89 -14.09
C ALA A 73 3.13 -3.64 -13.76
N GLY A 74 2.75 -2.37 -13.64
CA GLY A 74 1.36 -1.94 -13.43
C GLY A 74 0.69 -2.56 -12.20
N PRO A 75 1.25 -2.41 -10.98
CA PRO A 75 0.57 -2.83 -9.76
C PRO A 75 -0.75 -2.08 -9.59
N GLY A 76 -1.87 -2.76 -9.83
CA GLY A 76 -3.20 -2.15 -9.79
C GLY A 76 -3.94 -2.34 -8.49
N ASP A 77 -3.54 -3.34 -7.69
CA ASP A 77 -4.18 -3.67 -6.42
C ASP A 77 -3.14 -4.17 -5.40
N ILE A 78 -3.46 -4.06 -4.11
CA ILE A 78 -2.64 -4.50 -3.00
C ILE A 78 -3.50 -4.97 -1.83
N ALA A 79 -3.09 -6.09 -1.23
CA ALA A 79 -3.77 -6.69 -0.08
C ALA A 79 -2.78 -7.08 1.00
N ILE A 80 -3.21 -7.00 2.26
CA ILE A 80 -2.42 -7.39 3.43
C ILE A 80 -3.14 -8.50 4.21
N THR A 81 -2.38 -9.44 4.77
CA THR A 81 -2.93 -10.51 5.62
C THR A 81 -3.51 -9.95 6.91
N GLY A 82 -4.46 -10.67 7.53
CA GLY A 82 -5.15 -10.19 8.74
C GLY A 82 -4.23 -10.05 9.96
N ASN A 83 -3.12 -10.79 9.98
CA ASN A 83 -2.06 -10.64 10.98
C ASN A 83 -1.02 -9.56 10.62
N GLY A 84 -1.18 -8.88 9.49
CA GLY A 84 -0.29 -7.82 9.00
C GLY A 84 1.10 -8.27 8.56
N ARG A 85 1.39 -9.58 8.53
CA ARG A 85 2.75 -10.08 8.25
C ARG A 85 3.15 -10.07 6.79
N PHE A 86 2.17 -10.22 5.88
CA PHE A 86 2.45 -10.31 4.45
C PHE A 86 1.60 -9.34 3.66
N LEU A 87 2.25 -8.70 2.69
CA LEU A 87 1.66 -7.75 1.75
C LEU A 87 1.83 -8.31 0.34
N TYR A 88 0.80 -8.25 -0.47
CA TYR A 88 0.78 -8.79 -1.83
C TYR A 88 0.31 -7.76 -2.83
N THR A 89 0.96 -7.67 -3.98
CA THR A 89 0.53 -6.79 -5.08
C THR A 89 0.04 -7.59 -6.27
N LEU A 90 -1.03 -7.12 -6.90
CA LEU A 90 -1.48 -7.59 -8.19
C LEU A 90 -0.83 -6.75 -9.29
N ASN A 91 0.15 -7.33 -9.98
CA ASN A 91 0.90 -6.65 -11.03
C ASN A 91 0.26 -6.96 -12.40
N ASN A 92 -0.73 -6.15 -12.78
CA ASN A 92 -1.55 -6.40 -13.96
C ASN A 92 -0.74 -6.39 -15.27
N GLY A 93 0.24 -5.49 -15.37
CA GLY A 93 1.09 -5.35 -16.55
C GLY A 93 2.06 -6.51 -16.75
N SER A 94 2.42 -7.23 -15.69
CA SER A 94 3.32 -8.40 -15.76
C SER A 94 2.63 -9.74 -15.52
N HIS A 95 1.33 -9.75 -15.21
CA HIS A 95 0.56 -10.95 -14.88
C HIS A 95 1.16 -11.77 -13.71
N THR A 96 1.62 -11.08 -12.67
CA THR A 96 2.26 -11.71 -11.49
C THR A 96 1.70 -11.19 -10.17
N ILE A 97 1.96 -11.94 -9.10
CA ILE A 97 1.77 -11.49 -7.71
C ILE A 97 3.13 -11.18 -7.08
N GLY A 98 3.32 -9.94 -6.65
CA GLY A 98 4.42 -9.57 -5.77
C GLY A 98 4.10 -9.94 -4.32
N ALA A 99 5.10 -10.30 -3.51
CA ALA A 99 4.92 -10.52 -2.09
C ALA A 99 6.05 -9.92 -1.26
N PHE A 100 5.69 -9.46 -0.07
CA PHE A 100 6.60 -8.83 0.85
C PHE A 100 6.30 -9.26 2.29
N GLU A 101 7.34 -9.45 3.09
CA GLU A 101 7.24 -9.53 4.55
C GLU A 101 7.22 -8.11 5.12
N VAL A 102 6.23 -7.80 5.93
CA VAL A 102 6.15 -6.51 6.62
C VAL A 102 6.95 -6.57 7.91
N GLN A 103 7.83 -5.59 8.10
CA GLN A 103 8.67 -5.42 9.28
C GLN A 103 7.97 -4.54 10.33
N GLY A 104 8.43 -4.60 11.58
CA GLY A 104 7.80 -3.90 12.71
C GLY A 104 7.82 -2.35 12.61
N ASP A 105 8.73 -1.81 11.81
CA ASP A 105 8.87 -0.38 11.51
C ASP A 105 8.09 0.04 10.24
N GLY A 106 7.32 -0.87 9.65
CA GLY A 106 6.56 -0.63 8.42
C GLY A 106 7.40 -0.79 7.15
N ALA A 107 8.69 -1.11 7.22
CA ALA A 107 9.45 -1.49 6.05
C ALA A 107 8.93 -2.81 5.46
N ILE A 108 9.16 -3.03 4.16
CA ILE A 108 8.75 -4.26 3.48
C ILE A 108 9.96 -4.93 2.84
N ARG A 109 10.03 -6.26 2.96
CA ARG A 109 11.11 -7.07 2.40
C ARG A 109 10.54 -8.01 1.34
N PRO A 110 11.02 -7.98 0.09
CA PRO A 110 10.48 -8.85 -0.95
C PRO A 110 10.71 -10.33 -0.64
N ILE A 111 9.73 -11.16 -0.99
CA ILE A 111 9.79 -12.62 -0.88
C ILE A 111 9.51 -13.23 -2.25
N PRO A 112 10.26 -14.26 -2.68
CA PRO A 112 9.95 -14.99 -3.90
C PRO A 112 8.59 -15.69 -3.80
N THR A 113 7.71 -15.47 -4.78
CA THR A 113 6.45 -16.21 -4.92
C THR A 113 6.47 -17.14 -6.13
N GLY A 114 7.01 -16.65 -7.27
CA GLY A 114 6.85 -17.29 -8.57
C GLY A 114 5.39 -17.34 -9.07
N ALA A 115 4.47 -16.63 -8.40
CA ALA A 115 3.04 -16.73 -8.64
C ALA A 115 2.63 -15.88 -9.85
N THR A 116 1.91 -16.52 -10.78
CA THR A 116 1.25 -15.87 -11.93
C THR A 116 -0.22 -15.65 -11.66
N THR A 117 -0.86 -14.80 -12.47
CA THR A 117 -2.29 -14.54 -12.37
C THR A 117 -3.06 -15.07 -13.57
N PRO A 118 -4.32 -15.49 -13.39
CA PRO A 118 -5.18 -15.85 -14.51
C PRO A 118 -5.52 -14.63 -15.37
N THR A 119 -5.84 -14.85 -16.64
CA THR A 119 -6.35 -13.81 -17.53
C THR A 119 -7.58 -13.13 -16.94
N GLY A 120 -7.61 -11.79 -16.94
CA GLY A 120 -8.73 -11.01 -16.42
C GLY A 120 -8.73 -10.85 -14.89
N ALA A 121 -7.65 -11.18 -14.19
CA ALA A 121 -7.49 -10.83 -12.79
C ALA A 121 -7.54 -9.30 -12.62
N ASN A 122 -8.43 -8.81 -11.74
CA ASN A 122 -8.65 -7.38 -11.50
C ASN A 122 -8.56 -6.97 -10.03
N GLY A 123 -8.59 -7.94 -9.11
CA GLY A 123 -8.56 -7.68 -7.68
C GLY A 123 -7.85 -8.78 -6.91
N LEU A 124 -7.40 -8.45 -5.71
CA LEU A 124 -6.61 -9.30 -4.84
C LEU A 124 -7.14 -9.22 -3.41
N ALA A 125 -7.31 -10.38 -2.78
CA ALA A 125 -7.60 -10.49 -1.36
C ALA A 125 -6.55 -11.38 -0.70
N ALA A 126 -6.14 -11.02 0.51
CA ALA A 126 -5.22 -11.78 1.35
C ALA A 126 -5.84 -11.99 2.73
N ARG A 127 -5.51 -13.12 3.39
CA ARG A 127 -5.94 -13.43 4.76
C ARG A 127 -4.77 -13.91 5.59
#